data_AF-A0A847T600-F1
#
_entry.id   AF-A0A847T600-F1
#
_cell.length_a   1.000
_cell.length_b   1.000
_cell.length_c   1.000
_cell.angle_alpha   90.00
_cell.angle_beta   90.00
_cell.angle_gamma   90.00
#
_symmetry.space_group_name_H-M   'P 1'
#
loop_
_entity.id
_entity.type
_entity.pdbx_description
1 polymer ?
#
loop_
_entity_poly.entity_id
_entity_poly.type
_entity_poly.pdbx_seq_one_letter_code
_entity_poly.pdbx_strand_id
1 'polypeptide(L)'
;MSYQLVLKDYLVFALYFIIVATYGYWIYKRKKKGVTSASKNFFLAEGSLTWWAIGASIIASNISAEQFIGMSGDGFFVGIAVSVYEWVGAAALIIVAIFLMPVYIKNKIYTMPQFLKTRYNETVALIMSIFWLFLYVFVNLTSILYLGALAINGLLGGAYFHEVMLALAVFSIIITLGGMKVIGYTDVIQVGVLIIGGLATTYMALTVVSEKFGMGKDVLAGFNILMKEAPDHFHMMLKKPAINAPQDYVNKYLILPGFGMYIAGQWISNLNYWGCNQYITQRALGADLQTARTGILFAGLLKILMPVIVMLPGIVAYVLYQHGHLPQLEGGHKDGAYAAILTLLPAGLKGLAIAALTAAIVASLAGKSNSISTIFTLDVYKKYINTQADEKQLVWIGRLTIIVAIVIGVFFTWNDVLDIGGAGGYTFVQKYSSFISPGVFATFILGMFWKRTSGAAAIAGIITGFAASLFFNQIAVKVFGPETMLYSAFHNASGVYEIPFFISLGWSFLTTVLVMVAISLAGPKVSAKAFALDYEMFKLKPSSVILAVTILLLLSVIYVRFW
;
A
#
# COMPACT_ATOMS: atom_id res chain seq x y z
N MET A 1 31.16 -15.55 -5.48
CA MET A 1 29.86 -15.97 -6.05
C MET A 1 29.68 -15.21 -7.36
N SER A 2 29.33 -15.91 -8.44
CA SER A 2 29.06 -15.28 -9.74
C SER A 2 27.80 -14.41 -9.63
N TYR A 3 27.90 -13.13 -10.02
CA TYR A 3 26.78 -12.18 -10.11
C TYR A 3 25.72 -12.63 -11.12
N GLN A 4 26.12 -13.45 -12.09
CA GLN A 4 25.29 -13.88 -13.20
C GLN A 4 24.33 -14.99 -12.77
N LEU A 5 23.09 -14.89 -13.25
CA LEU A 5 22.12 -15.97 -13.18
C LEU A 5 22.69 -17.21 -13.85
N VAL A 6 22.52 -18.37 -13.22
CA VAL A 6 22.94 -19.64 -13.82
C VAL A 6 21.76 -20.26 -14.58
N LEU A 7 22.04 -21.23 -15.46
CA LEU A 7 21.00 -21.89 -16.27
C LEU A 7 19.80 -22.37 -15.46
N LYS A 8 20.03 -22.89 -14.24
CA LYS A 8 18.97 -23.33 -13.33
C LYS A 8 18.00 -22.19 -12.96
N ASP A 9 18.50 -20.97 -12.80
CA ASP A 9 17.68 -19.80 -12.48
C ASP A 9 16.75 -19.46 -13.65
N TYR A 10 17.29 -19.45 -14.88
CA TYR A 10 16.52 -19.18 -16.09
C TYR A 10 15.45 -20.24 -16.34
N LEU A 11 15.76 -21.52 -16.12
CA LEU A 11 14.79 -22.62 -16.27
C LEU A 11 13.64 -22.49 -15.27
N VAL A 12 13.94 -22.21 -14.00
CA VAL A 12 12.92 -22.01 -12.97
C VAL A 12 12.05 -20.78 -13.27
N PHE A 13 12.68 -19.69 -13.70
CA PHE A 13 11.96 -18.48 -14.13
C PHE A 13 11.01 -18.77 -15.29
N ALA A 14 11.50 -19.42 -16.35
CA ALA A 14 10.69 -19.76 -17.52
C ALA A 14 9.54 -20.71 -17.16
N LEU A 15 9.79 -21.74 -16.34
CA LEU A 15 8.78 -22.68 -15.88
C LEU A 15 7.67 -21.97 -15.10
N TYR A 16 8.03 -21.09 -14.18
CA TYR A 16 7.06 -20.30 -13.41
C TYR A 16 6.16 -19.46 -14.32
N PHE A 17 6.76 -18.73 -15.28
CA PHE A 17 5.99 -17.92 -16.22
C PHE A 17 5.09 -18.76 -17.12
N ILE A 18 5.55 -19.93 -17.58
CA ILE A 18 4.72 -20.86 -18.37
C ILE A 18 3.51 -21.32 -17.55
N ILE A 19 3.68 -21.67 -16.27
CA ILE A 19 2.59 -22.10 -15.39
C ILE A 19 1.55 -20.99 -15.25
N VAL A 20 1.99 -19.77 -14.89
CA VAL A 20 1.09 -18.63 -14.67
C VAL A 20 0.39 -18.21 -15.97
N ALA A 21 1.13 -18.12 -17.08
CA ALA A 21 0.58 -17.74 -18.38
C ALA A 21 -0.41 -18.79 -18.91
N THR A 22 -0.09 -20.08 -18.78
CA THR A 22 -0.99 -21.17 -19.21
C THR A 22 -2.27 -21.18 -18.38
N TYR A 23 -2.15 -20.99 -17.06
CA TYR A 23 -3.30 -20.90 -16.16
C TYR A 23 -4.17 -19.67 -16.48
N GLY A 24 -3.55 -18.49 -16.64
CA GLY A 24 -4.25 -17.25 -17.00
C GLY A 24 -4.98 -17.36 -18.34
N TYR A 25 -4.32 -17.95 -19.35
CA TYR A 25 -4.92 -18.21 -20.66
C TYR A 25 -6.07 -19.21 -20.61
N TRP A 26 -5.94 -20.27 -19.81
CA TRP A 26 -7.00 -21.26 -19.60
C TRP A 26 -8.25 -20.63 -18.97
N ILE A 27 -8.07 -19.78 -17.95
CA ILE A 27 -9.16 -18.98 -17.35
C ILE A 27 -9.78 -18.03 -18.38
N TYR A 28 -8.95 -17.32 -19.14
CA TYR A 28 -9.41 -16.41 -20.20
C TYR A 28 -10.27 -17.14 -21.24
N LYS A 29 -9.89 -18.36 -21.65
CA LYS A 29 -10.70 -19.19 -22.56
C LYS A 29 -12.02 -19.64 -21.92
N ARG A 30 -12.03 -20.01 -20.64
CA ARG A 30 -13.27 -20.37 -19.92
C ARG A 30 -14.24 -19.19 -19.78
N LYS A 31 -13.74 -17.95 -19.68
CA LYS A 31 -14.55 -16.72 -19.61
C LYS A 31 -15.51 -16.56 -20.79
N LYS A 32 -15.13 -16.97 -22.01
CA LYS A 32 -15.97 -16.84 -23.21
C LYS A 32 -17.25 -17.69 -23.19
N LYS A 33 -17.42 -18.60 -22.22
CA LYS A 33 -18.57 -19.53 -22.16
C LYS A 33 -19.69 -19.12 -21.17
N GLY A 34 -19.60 -17.96 -20.50
CA GLY A 34 -20.58 -17.52 -19.49
C GLY A 34 -21.59 -16.47 -19.98
N VAL A 35 -22.81 -16.49 -19.43
CA VAL A 35 -24.01 -15.69 -19.81
C VAL A 35 -24.01 -14.26 -19.20
N THR A 36 -22.88 -13.76 -18.68
CA THR A 36 -22.81 -12.43 -18.04
C THR A 36 -22.30 -11.33 -18.99
N SER A 37 -22.74 -10.08 -18.78
CA SER A 37 -22.44 -8.96 -19.67
C SER A 37 -20.93 -8.67 -19.78
N ALA A 38 -20.49 -8.13 -20.92
CA ALA A 38 -19.07 -8.00 -21.25
C ALA A 38 -18.35 -6.98 -20.36
N SER A 39 -19.06 -5.88 -20.04
CA SER A 39 -18.57 -4.82 -19.15
C SER A 39 -18.37 -5.34 -17.72
N LYS A 40 -19.37 -6.03 -17.18
CA LYS A 40 -19.35 -6.61 -15.83
C LYS A 40 -18.22 -7.62 -15.68
N ASN A 41 -18.01 -8.47 -16.69
CA ASN A 41 -16.93 -9.44 -16.73
C ASN A 41 -15.52 -8.83 -16.89
N PHE A 42 -15.41 -7.61 -17.38
CA PHE A 42 -14.13 -6.91 -17.52
C PHE A 42 -13.76 -6.17 -16.23
N PHE A 43 -14.72 -5.47 -15.62
CA PHE A 43 -14.47 -4.60 -14.46
C PHE A 43 -14.68 -5.27 -13.09
N LEU A 44 -15.52 -6.32 -12.98
CA LEU A 44 -15.92 -6.89 -11.69
C LEU A 44 -15.64 -8.40 -11.59
N ALA A 45 -15.19 -8.84 -10.42
CA ALA A 45 -15.16 -10.26 -10.04
C ALA A 45 -16.50 -10.61 -9.35
N GLU A 46 -17.17 -11.68 -9.79
CA GLU A 46 -18.44 -12.14 -9.20
C GLU A 46 -18.19 -13.27 -8.19
N GLY A 47 -18.93 -13.25 -7.07
CA GLY A 47 -19.04 -14.35 -6.11
C GLY A 47 -18.90 -13.90 -4.65
N SER A 48 -19.67 -14.51 -3.75
CA SER A 48 -19.49 -14.38 -2.30
C SER A 48 -18.25 -15.18 -1.89
N LEU A 49 -17.15 -14.48 -1.63
CA LEU A 49 -15.91 -15.08 -1.14
C LEU A 49 -16.11 -15.62 0.29
N THR A 50 -15.47 -16.75 0.61
CA THR A 50 -15.38 -17.25 1.99
C THR A 50 -14.51 -16.32 2.84
N TRP A 51 -14.68 -16.34 4.17
CA TRP A 51 -13.96 -15.43 5.07
C TRP A 51 -12.43 -15.49 4.91
N TRP A 52 -11.86 -16.70 4.76
CA TRP A 52 -10.42 -16.88 4.60
C TRP A 52 -9.93 -16.36 3.24
N ALA A 53 -10.75 -16.52 2.20
CA ALA A 53 -10.45 -15.98 0.88
C ALA A 53 -10.49 -14.45 0.90
N ILE A 54 -11.47 -13.83 1.57
CA ILE A 54 -11.51 -12.37 1.78
C ILE A 54 -10.23 -11.91 2.47
N GLY A 55 -9.87 -12.52 3.60
CA GLY A 55 -8.71 -12.08 4.37
C GLY A 55 -7.38 -12.25 3.62
N ALA A 56 -7.17 -13.41 3.00
CA ALA A 56 -6.00 -13.65 2.15
C ALA A 56 -5.94 -12.66 0.98
N SER A 57 -7.08 -12.32 0.40
CA SER A 57 -7.19 -11.41 -0.75
C SER A 57 -6.98 -9.94 -0.38
N ILE A 58 -7.34 -9.53 0.84
CA ILE A 58 -7.01 -8.22 1.40
C ILE A 58 -5.49 -8.10 1.57
N ILE A 59 -4.84 -9.12 2.14
CA ILE A 59 -3.37 -9.12 2.31
C ILE A 59 -2.66 -9.18 0.97
N ALA A 60 -3.13 -10.03 0.05
CA ALA A 60 -2.64 -10.10 -1.33
C ALA A 60 -2.48 -8.75 -2.00
N SER A 61 -3.49 -7.91 -1.81
CA SER A 61 -3.58 -6.58 -2.41
C SER A 61 -2.62 -5.58 -1.80
N ASN A 62 -2.17 -5.84 -0.58
CA ASN A 62 -1.18 -5.02 0.09
C ASN A 62 0.25 -5.49 -0.21
N ILE A 63 0.44 -6.76 -0.55
CA ILE A 63 1.72 -7.28 -0.99
C ILE A 63 2.02 -6.81 -2.42
N SER A 64 2.78 -5.72 -2.53
CA SER A 64 3.19 -5.11 -3.78
C SER A 64 4.70 -4.90 -3.86
N ALA A 65 5.17 -4.40 -5.00
CA ALA A 65 6.55 -3.92 -5.18
C ALA A 65 6.92 -2.86 -4.13
N GLU A 66 5.99 -1.95 -3.81
CA GLU A 66 6.17 -0.92 -2.77
C GLU A 66 6.47 -1.57 -1.42
N GLN A 67 5.78 -2.67 -1.09
CA GLN A 67 5.96 -3.37 0.16
C GLN A 67 7.27 -4.16 0.21
N PHE A 68 7.56 -5.00 -0.80
CA PHE A 68 8.77 -5.84 -0.76
C PHE A 68 10.05 -5.04 -0.91
N ILE A 69 10.08 -4.04 -1.78
CA ILE A 69 11.29 -3.31 -2.12
C ILE A 69 11.41 -2.10 -1.20
N GLY A 70 10.37 -1.27 -1.17
CA GLY A 70 10.38 -0.03 -0.44
C GLY A 70 10.32 -0.21 1.08
N MET A 71 9.46 -1.09 1.62
CA MET A 71 9.44 -1.33 3.08
C MET A 71 10.70 -2.07 3.56
N SER A 72 11.30 -2.94 2.74
CA SER A 72 12.62 -3.51 3.05
C SER A 72 13.71 -2.43 3.04
N GLY A 73 13.64 -1.48 2.11
CA GLY A 73 14.53 -0.31 2.13
C GLY A 73 14.36 0.52 3.40
N ASP A 74 13.13 0.79 3.82
CA ASP A 74 12.90 1.45 5.11
C ASP A 74 13.33 0.56 6.29
N GLY A 75 13.23 -0.77 6.20
CA GLY A 75 13.81 -1.69 7.18
C GLY A 75 15.33 -1.60 7.25
N PHE A 76 16.02 -1.42 6.12
CA PHE A 76 17.45 -1.14 6.06
C PHE A 76 17.79 0.21 6.70
N PHE A 77 16.96 1.22 6.46
CA PHE A 77 17.23 2.59 6.89
C PHE A 77 16.89 2.86 8.36
N VAL A 78 15.68 2.53 8.78
CA VAL A 78 15.10 2.86 10.09
C VAL A 78 14.71 1.64 10.93
N GLY A 79 14.84 0.42 10.39
CA GLY A 79 14.61 -0.80 11.15
C GLY A 79 13.15 -1.09 11.44
N ILE A 80 12.89 -1.67 12.60
CA ILE A 80 11.58 -2.20 13.01
C ILE A 80 10.50 -1.12 13.11
N ALA A 81 10.87 0.15 13.30
CA ALA A 81 9.94 1.27 13.41
C ALA A 81 8.99 1.37 12.20
N VAL A 82 9.45 1.02 10.99
CA VAL A 82 8.57 1.02 9.79
C VAL A 82 7.44 0.00 9.90
N SER A 83 7.54 -0.99 10.78
CA SER A 83 6.47 -1.96 11.04
C SER A 83 5.19 -1.32 11.57
N VAL A 84 5.22 -0.04 11.98
CA VAL A 84 4.02 0.72 12.34
C VAL A 84 2.92 0.68 11.27
N TYR A 85 3.28 0.72 9.98
CA TYR A 85 2.31 0.62 8.88
C TYR A 85 1.56 -0.72 8.89
N GLU A 86 2.26 -1.79 9.26
CA GLU A 86 1.70 -3.13 9.33
C GLU A 86 0.91 -3.35 10.61
N TRP A 87 1.53 -3.06 11.75
CA TRP A 87 0.99 -3.35 13.07
C TRP A 87 -0.14 -2.40 13.50
N VAL A 88 -0.01 -1.10 13.27
CA VAL A 88 -1.16 -0.18 13.43
C VAL A 88 -2.20 -0.44 12.35
N GLY A 89 -1.79 -0.91 11.16
CA GLY A 89 -2.71 -1.40 10.14
C GLY A 89 -3.56 -2.59 10.62
N ALA A 90 -2.97 -3.54 11.35
CA ALA A 90 -3.68 -4.67 11.95
C ALA A 90 -4.72 -4.19 12.98
N ALA A 91 -4.36 -3.22 13.83
CA ALA A 91 -5.31 -2.58 14.75
C ALA A 91 -6.40 -1.77 14.01
N ALA A 92 -6.05 -1.07 12.93
CA ALA A 92 -7.00 -0.34 12.11
C ALA A 92 -8.01 -1.29 11.43
N LEU A 93 -7.59 -2.49 11.02
CA LEU A 93 -8.50 -3.50 10.46
C LEU A 93 -9.55 -3.98 11.47
N ILE A 94 -9.25 -3.98 12.77
CA ILE A 94 -10.26 -4.22 13.82
C ILE A 94 -11.32 -3.12 13.78
N ILE A 95 -10.89 -1.85 13.73
CA ILE A 95 -11.80 -0.71 13.63
C ILE A 95 -12.66 -0.79 12.36
N VAL A 96 -12.04 -1.14 11.22
CA VAL A 96 -12.75 -1.32 9.94
C VAL A 96 -13.79 -2.42 10.04
N ALA A 97 -13.43 -3.59 10.57
CA ALA A 97 -14.34 -4.74 10.70
C ALA A 97 -15.54 -4.42 11.63
N ILE A 98 -15.27 -3.75 12.75
CA ILE A 98 -16.29 -3.50 13.78
C ILE A 98 -17.17 -2.32 13.38
N PHE A 99 -16.60 -1.21 12.93
CA PHE A 99 -17.32 0.07 12.78
C PHE A 99 -17.63 0.46 11.34
N LEU A 100 -16.68 0.34 10.40
CA LEU A 100 -16.90 0.83 9.03
C LEU A 100 -17.67 -0.18 8.18
N MET A 101 -17.29 -1.45 8.24
CA MET A 101 -17.85 -2.52 7.41
C MET A 101 -19.37 -2.71 7.58
N PRO A 102 -19.95 -2.66 8.79
CA PRO A 102 -21.40 -2.72 8.95
C PRO A 102 -22.13 -1.60 8.24
N VAL A 103 -21.59 -0.38 8.27
CA VAL A 103 -22.23 0.78 7.63
C VAL A 103 -22.29 0.56 6.13
N TYR A 104 -21.23 0.05 5.50
CA TYR A 104 -21.24 -0.25 4.08
C TYR A 104 -22.25 -1.36 3.72
N ILE A 105 -22.16 -2.52 4.36
CA ILE A 105 -22.95 -3.71 3.99
C ILE A 105 -24.44 -3.47 4.25
N LYS A 106 -24.81 -2.87 5.40
CA LYS A 106 -26.21 -2.61 5.74
C LYS A 106 -26.86 -1.56 4.83
N ASN A 107 -26.06 -0.62 4.30
CA ASN A 107 -26.52 0.38 3.33
C ASN A 107 -26.34 -0.06 1.86
N LYS A 108 -26.03 -1.34 1.60
CA LYS A 108 -25.87 -1.91 0.24
C LYS A 108 -24.86 -1.13 -0.61
N ILE A 109 -23.75 -0.75 0.01
CA ILE A 109 -22.63 -0.11 -0.66
C ILE A 109 -21.71 -1.18 -1.22
N TYR A 110 -21.40 -1.09 -2.51
CA TYR A 110 -20.52 -2.01 -3.24
C TYR A 110 -19.26 -1.33 -3.75
N THR A 111 -19.25 0.01 -3.83
CA THR A 111 -18.06 0.80 -4.18
C THR A 111 -17.96 2.08 -3.35
N MET A 112 -16.75 2.59 -3.18
CA MET A 112 -16.46 3.81 -2.45
C MET A 112 -16.97 5.07 -3.18
N PRO A 113 -16.92 5.19 -4.53
CA PRO A 113 -17.67 6.23 -5.25
C PRO A 113 -19.19 6.15 -4.99
N GLN A 114 -19.76 4.93 -4.96
CA GLN A 114 -21.19 4.75 -4.67
C GLN A 114 -21.54 5.20 -3.25
N PHE A 115 -20.68 4.93 -2.25
CA PHE A 115 -20.84 5.46 -0.90
C PHE A 115 -20.99 6.99 -0.92
N LEU A 116 -20.05 7.68 -1.55
CA LEU A 116 -20.03 9.15 -1.60
C LEU A 116 -21.24 9.73 -2.33
N LYS A 117 -21.64 9.11 -3.45
CA LYS A 117 -22.84 9.48 -4.20
C LYS A 117 -24.10 9.34 -3.34
N THR A 118 -24.21 8.21 -2.64
CA THR A 118 -25.37 7.84 -1.83
C THR A 118 -25.48 8.74 -0.61
N ARG A 119 -24.36 8.99 0.07
CA ARG A 119 -24.30 9.82 1.27
C ARG A 119 -24.41 11.32 0.99
N TYR A 120 -23.89 11.76 -0.15
CA TYR A 120 -23.78 13.17 -0.51
C TYR A 120 -24.43 13.44 -1.86
N ASN A 121 -23.67 13.38 -2.95
CA ASN A 121 -24.14 13.65 -4.31
C ASN A 121 -23.09 13.20 -5.34
N GLU A 122 -23.46 13.29 -6.61
CA GLU A 122 -22.59 12.93 -7.74
C GLU A 122 -21.32 13.78 -7.81
N THR A 123 -21.40 15.06 -7.43
CA THR A 123 -20.25 15.98 -7.44
C THR A 123 -19.15 15.52 -6.49
N VAL A 124 -19.49 15.12 -5.26
CA VAL A 124 -18.51 14.59 -4.29
C VAL A 124 -17.87 13.31 -4.82
N ALA A 125 -18.67 12.41 -5.40
CA ALA A 125 -18.15 11.18 -5.98
C ALA A 125 -17.20 11.45 -7.16
N LEU A 126 -17.55 12.38 -8.06
CA LEU A 126 -16.71 12.76 -9.20
C LEU A 126 -15.38 13.38 -8.76
N ILE A 127 -15.42 14.36 -7.85
CA ILE A 127 -14.19 14.99 -7.32
C ILE A 127 -13.28 13.90 -6.75
N MET A 128 -13.83 12.99 -5.96
CA MET A 128 -13.05 11.88 -5.40
C MET A 128 -12.49 10.93 -6.46
N SER A 129 -13.25 10.59 -7.49
CA SER A 129 -12.75 9.79 -8.62
C SER A 129 -11.57 10.48 -9.32
N ILE A 130 -11.60 11.80 -9.49
CA ILE A 130 -10.49 12.57 -10.07
C ILE A 130 -9.25 12.48 -9.17
N PHE A 131 -9.38 12.74 -7.86
CA PHE A 131 -8.26 12.65 -6.92
C PHE A 131 -7.65 11.24 -6.87
N TRP A 132 -8.47 10.18 -6.93
CA TRP A 132 -7.94 8.81 -7.02
C TRP A 132 -7.25 8.51 -8.34
N LEU A 133 -7.72 9.04 -9.47
CA LEU A 133 -7.02 8.89 -10.75
C LEU A 133 -5.62 9.51 -10.67
N PHE A 134 -5.50 10.72 -10.09
CA PHE A 134 -4.20 11.34 -9.86
C PHE A 134 -3.30 10.49 -8.96
N LEU A 135 -3.82 10.04 -7.81
CA LEU A 135 -3.04 9.22 -6.88
C LEU A 135 -2.60 7.89 -7.52
N TYR A 136 -3.49 7.22 -8.23
CA TYR A 136 -3.16 5.92 -8.84
C TYR A 136 -2.19 6.06 -9.99
N VAL A 137 -2.29 7.09 -10.83
CA VAL A 137 -1.37 7.28 -11.96
C VAL A 137 -0.02 7.81 -11.50
N PHE A 138 0.01 8.92 -10.76
CA PHE A 138 1.25 9.64 -10.47
C PHE A 138 1.97 9.18 -9.20
N VAL A 139 1.27 8.49 -8.29
CA VAL A 139 1.89 7.98 -7.05
C VAL A 139 2.07 6.47 -7.14
N ASN A 140 1.00 5.69 -7.25
CA ASN A 140 1.13 4.23 -7.18
C ASN A 140 1.74 3.60 -8.44
N LEU A 141 1.18 3.89 -9.63
CA LEU A 141 1.59 3.21 -10.86
C LEU A 141 3.06 3.50 -11.19
N THR A 142 3.46 4.77 -11.07
CA THR A 142 4.85 5.22 -11.23
C THR A 142 5.77 4.57 -10.20
N SER A 143 5.42 4.56 -8.91
CA SER A 143 6.27 3.96 -7.87
C SER A 143 6.43 2.46 -8.02
N ILE A 144 5.36 1.72 -8.35
CA ILE A 144 5.44 0.28 -8.58
C ILE A 144 6.36 -0.02 -9.78
N LEU A 145 6.24 0.77 -10.85
CA LEU A 145 7.04 0.59 -12.06
C LEU A 145 8.52 0.91 -11.80
N TYR A 146 8.81 2.04 -11.12
CA TYR A 146 10.15 2.46 -10.75
C TYR A 146 10.83 1.45 -9.81
N LEU A 147 10.19 1.13 -8.68
CA LEU A 147 10.74 0.18 -7.70
C LEU A 147 10.91 -1.20 -8.33
N GLY A 148 9.93 -1.66 -9.10
CA GLY A 148 9.99 -2.95 -9.78
C GLY A 148 11.15 -3.03 -10.77
N ALA A 149 11.35 -1.97 -11.56
CA ALA A 149 12.47 -1.86 -12.49
C ALA A 149 13.81 -1.84 -11.74
N LEU A 150 13.92 -1.06 -10.66
CA LEU A 150 15.12 -0.96 -9.83
C LEU A 150 15.53 -2.31 -9.25
N ALA A 151 14.58 -3.05 -8.67
CA ALA A 151 14.88 -4.32 -8.02
C ALA A 151 15.30 -5.40 -9.01
N ILE A 152 14.59 -5.55 -10.14
CA ILE A 152 14.99 -6.52 -11.17
C ILE A 152 16.31 -6.10 -11.82
N ASN A 153 16.53 -4.80 -12.06
CA ASN A 153 17.79 -4.28 -12.57
C ASN A 153 18.97 -4.67 -11.66
N GLY A 154 18.84 -4.49 -10.35
CA GLY A 154 19.86 -4.90 -9.37
C GLY A 154 20.16 -6.40 -9.42
N LEU A 155 19.15 -7.24 -9.67
CA LEU A 155 19.31 -8.69 -9.81
C LEU A 155 20.00 -9.11 -11.12
N LEU A 156 19.91 -8.26 -12.15
CA LEU A 156 20.53 -8.47 -13.47
C LEU A 156 21.91 -7.79 -13.61
N GLY A 157 22.43 -7.19 -12.54
CA GLY A 157 23.75 -6.56 -12.55
C GLY A 157 23.76 -5.06 -12.89
N GLY A 158 22.60 -4.39 -12.88
CA GLY A 158 22.51 -2.92 -12.81
C GLY A 158 22.42 -2.16 -14.14
N ALA A 159 22.60 -2.81 -15.29
CA ALA A 159 22.71 -2.15 -16.59
C ALA A 159 21.41 -2.09 -17.43
N TYR A 160 20.28 -2.61 -16.93
CA TYR A 160 19.06 -2.89 -17.71
C TYR A 160 17.81 -2.17 -17.19
N PHE A 161 17.97 -1.04 -16.50
CA PHE A 161 16.85 -0.37 -15.83
C PHE A 161 15.69 -0.04 -16.77
N HIS A 162 15.99 0.56 -17.93
CA HIS A 162 14.98 0.97 -18.91
C HIS A 162 14.34 -0.21 -19.64
N GLU A 163 15.14 -1.23 -19.99
CA GLU A 163 14.69 -2.45 -20.66
C GLU A 163 13.72 -3.22 -19.77
N VAL A 164 14.07 -3.37 -18.49
CA VAL A 164 13.22 -4.00 -17.49
C VAL A 164 11.93 -3.19 -17.30
N MET A 165 12.02 -1.87 -17.21
CA MET A 165 10.86 -0.99 -17.08
C MET A 165 9.88 -1.19 -18.25
N LEU A 166 10.38 -1.18 -19.49
CA LEU A 166 9.56 -1.41 -20.67
C LEU A 166 8.95 -2.82 -20.70
N ALA A 167 9.72 -3.85 -20.31
CA ALA A 167 9.21 -5.21 -20.21
C ALA A 167 8.07 -5.33 -19.19
N LEU A 168 8.23 -4.75 -17.99
CA LEU A 168 7.20 -4.71 -16.95
C LEU A 168 5.94 -3.98 -17.44
N ALA A 169 6.12 -2.85 -18.13
CA ALA A 169 5.01 -2.08 -18.71
C ALA A 169 4.23 -2.91 -19.74
N VAL A 170 4.92 -3.58 -20.67
CA VAL A 170 4.29 -4.44 -21.68
C VAL A 170 3.57 -5.63 -21.04
N PHE A 171 4.21 -6.33 -20.10
CA PHE A 171 3.57 -7.44 -19.38
C PHE A 171 2.33 -6.99 -18.62
N SER A 172 2.41 -5.84 -17.94
CA SER A 172 1.27 -5.25 -17.24
C SER A 172 0.11 -4.95 -18.20
N ILE A 173 0.38 -4.34 -19.37
CA ILE A 173 -0.66 -4.09 -20.40
C ILE A 173 -1.33 -5.42 -20.78
N ILE A 174 -0.56 -6.44 -21.15
CA ILE A 174 -1.08 -7.73 -21.62
C ILE A 174 -1.99 -8.38 -20.56
N ILE A 175 -1.53 -8.43 -19.30
CA ILE A 175 -2.30 -9.03 -18.20
C ILE A 175 -3.56 -8.22 -17.91
N THR A 176 -3.46 -6.89 -17.86
CA THR A 176 -4.61 -6.01 -17.56
C THR A 176 -5.69 -6.10 -18.63
N LEU A 177 -5.31 -6.24 -19.91
CA LEU A 177 -6.24 -6.42 -21.02
C LEU A 177 -7.07 -7.72 -20.90
N GLY A 178 -6.63 -8.69 -20.08
CA GLY A 178 -7.42 -9.87 -19.69
C GLY A 178 -8.63 -9.58 -18.80
N GLY A 179 -8.61 -8.43 -18.09
CA GLY A 179 -9.66 -7.95 -17.18
C GLY A 179 -9.63 -8.56 -15.78
N MET A 180 -10.48 -8.04 -14.88
CA MET A 180 -10.45 -8.30 -13.43
C MET A 180 -10.49 -9.78 -13.03
N LYS A 181 -11.20 -10.64 -13.78
CA LYS A 181 -11.21 -12.09 -13.51
C LYS A 181 -9.83 -12.72 -13.69
N VAL A 182 -9.13 -12.43 -14.79
CA VAL A 182 -7.78 -12.99 -15.04
C VAL A 182 -6.84 -12.53 -13.94
N ILE A 183 -6.86 -11.24 -13.63
CA ILE A 183 -6.08 -10.63 -12.54
C ILE A 183 -6.36 -11.36 -11.21
N GLY A 184 -7.63 -11.50 -10.83
CA GLY A 184 -8.00 -12.13 -9.55
C GLY A 184 -7.58 -13.59 -9.41
N TYR A 185 -7.60 -14.38 -10.50
CA TYR A 185 -7.15 -15.78 -10.45
C TYR A 185 -5.62 -15.90 -10.40
N THR A 186 -4.89 -15.03 -11.11
CA THR A 186 -3.42 -15.00 -11.03
C THR A 186 -2.94 -14.48 -9.68
N ASP A 187 -3.67 -13.54 -9.07
CA ASP A 187 -3.39 -13.00 -7.73
C ASP A 187 -3.34 -14.13 -6.68
N VAL A 188 -4.27 -15.09 -6.72
CA VAL A 188 -4.34 -16.16 -5.70
C VAL A 188 -3.07 -17.02 -5.67
N ILE A 189 -2.55 -17.40 -6.85
CA ILE A 189 -1.32 -18.19 -6.95
C ILE A 189 -0.13 -17.37 -6.43
N GLN A 190 -0.07 -16.10 -6.82
CA GLN A 190 1.01 -15.21 -6.46
C GLN A 190 1.11 -14.98 -4.95
N VAL A 191 0.00 -14.86 -4.25
CA VAL A 191 -0.01 -14.63 -2.79
C VAL A 191 0.68 -15.75 -2.04
N GLY A 192 0.35 -17.00 -2.37
CA GLY A 192 1.00 -18.16 -1.77
C GLY A 192 2.50 -18.14 -2.04
N VAL A 193 2.89 -17.87 -3.29
CA VAL A 193 4.30 -17.80 -3.71
C VAL A 193 5.05 -16.68 -2.99
N LEU A 194 4.45 -15.51 -2.78
CA LEU A 194 5.10 -14.38 -2.12
C LEU A 194 5.22 -14.56 -0.61
N ILE A 195 4.21 -15.13 0.03
CA ILE A 195 4.29 -15.43 1.47
C ILE A 195 5.36 -16.49 1.72
N ILE A 196 5.31 -17.61 0.99
CA ILE A 196 6.29 -18.70 1.13
C ILE A 196 7.68 -18.21 0.72
N GLY A 197 7.80 -17.53 -0.42
CA GLY A 197 9.07 -17.02 -0.95
C GLY A 197 9.71 -15.97 -0.05
N GLY A 198 8.92 -15.06 0.51
CA GLY A 198 9.43 -14.05 1.43
C GLY A 198 9.81 -14.65 2.79
N LEU A 199 9.04 -15.58 3.36
CA LEU A 199 9.45 -16.32 4.56
C LEU A 199 10.74 -17.13 4.34
N ALA A 200 10.85 -17.82 3.20
CA ALA A 200 12.05 -18.54 2.83
C ALA A 200 13.25 -17.59 2.65
N THR A 201 13.04 -16.42 2.04
CA THR A 201 14.06 -15.38 1.90
C THR A 201 14.55 -14.90 3.26
N THR A 202 13.65 -14.57 4.18
CA THR A 202 14.00 -14.15 5.54
C THR A 202 14.76 -15.25 6.29
N TYR A 203 14.28 -16.50 6.22
CA TYR A 203 14.96 -17.64 6.82
C TYR A 203 16.40 -17.75 6.31
N MET A 204 16.60 -17.75 4.99
CA MET A 204 17.92 -17.86 4.38
C MET A 204 18.80 -16.65 4.69
N ALA A 205 18.25 -15.44 4.67
CA ALA A 205 18.99 -14.22 4.98
C ALA A 205 19.55 -14.26 6.41
N LEU A 206 18.76 -14.70 7.38
CA LEU A 206 19.19 -14.88 8.77
C LEU A 206 20.24 -15.99 8.91
N THR A 207 20.09 -17.11 8.19
CA THR A 207 21.12 -18.16 8.14
C THR A 207 22.44 -17.60 7.58
N VAL A 208 22.39 -16.81 6.52
CA VAL A 208 23.60 -16.21 5.91
C VAL A 208 24.29 -15.26 6.89
N VAL A 209 23.54 -14.45 7.65
CA VAL A 209 24.12 -13.63 8.72
C VAL A 209 24.84 -14.49 9.74
N SER A 210 24.18 -15.54 10.24
CA SER A 210 24.76 -16.49 11.19
C SER A 210 26.07 -17.11 10.68
N GLU A 211 26.08 -17.54 9.41
CA GLU A 211 27.25 -18.12 8.75
C GLU A 211 28.40 -17.11 8.62
N LYS A 212 28.10 -15.88 8.18
CA LYS A 212 29.09 -14.82 7.97
C LYS A 212 29.76 -14.37 9.26
N PHE A 213 29.03 -14.41 10.37
CA PHE A 213 29.53 -14.10 11.70
C PHE A 213 30.05 -15.33 12.47
N GLY A 214 30.18 -16.50 11.81
CA GLY A 214 30.83 -17.68 12.38
C GLY A 214 30.00 -18.48 13.38
N MET A 215 28.68 -18.25 13.44
CA MET A 215 27.74 -18.90 14.39
C MET A 215 27.06 -20.15 13.82
N GLY A 216 27.50 -20.63 12.65
CA GLY A 216 26.92 -21.79 11.96
C GLY A 216 25.67 -21.42 11.15
N LYS A 217 24.73 -22.37 11.01
CA LYS A 217 23.53 -22.23 10.17
C LYS A 217 22.23 -22.04 10.97
N ASP A 218 22.30 -21.32 12.09
CA ASP A 218 21.15 -21.10 12.96
C ASP A 218 20.51 -19.73 12.72
N VAL A 219 19.20 -19.73 12.43
CA VAL A 219 18.37 -18.55 12.20
C VAL A 219 18.19 -17.72 13.47
N LEU A 220 18.08 -18.37 14.64
CA LEU A 220 17.92 -17.66 15.91
C LEU A 220 19.22 -16.94 16.28
N ALA A 221 20.37 -17.59 16.10
CA ALA A 221 21.67 -16.93 16.21
C ALA A 221 21.80 -15.74 15.25
N GLY A 222 21.39 -15.90 13.99
CA GLY A 222 21.35 -14.81 13.00
C GLY A 222 20.52 -13.61 13.47
N PHE A 223 19.32 -13.85 14.01
CA PHE A 223 18.47 -12.79 14.54
C PHE A 223 19.08 -12.09 15.76
N ASN A 224 19.70 -12.85 16.68
CA ASN A 224 20.39 -12.28 17.82
C ASN A 224 21.60 -11.42 17.41
N ILE A 225 22.31 -11.80 16.35
CA ILE A 225 23.36 -10.95 15.75
C ILE A 225 22.78 -9.63 15.27
N LEU A 226 21.62 -9.64 14.58
CA LEU A 226 21.00 -8.39 14.13
C LEU A 226 20.72 -7.45 15.30
N MET A 227 20.13 -7.96 16.39
CA MET A 227 19.83 -7.15 17.58
C MET A 227 21.10 -6.61 18.26
N LYS A 228 22.23 -7.32 18.13
CA LYS A 228 23.50 -6.93 18.72
C LYS A 228 24.24 -5.89 17.87
N GLU A 229 24.30 -6.08 16.56
CA GLU A 229 25.09 -5.26 15.64
C GLU A 229 24.30 -4.03 15.13
N ALA A 230 22.97 -4.06 15.20
CA ALA A 230 22.09 -2.94 14.84
C ALA A 230 21.02 -2.68 15.91
N PRO A 231 21.38 -2.42 17.19
CA PRO A 231 20.42 -2.24 18.27
C PRO A 231 19.43 -1.11 18.01
N ASP A 232 19.89 -0.02 17.38
CA ASP A 232 19.04 1.12 17.02
C ASP A 232 17.92 0.77 16.03
N HIS A 233 18.11 -0.25 15.20
CA HIS A 233 17.10 -0.75 14.26
C HIS A 233 16.02 -1.59 14.94
N PHE A 234 16.12 -1.87 16.24
CA PHE A 234 15.11 -2.61 17.00
C PHE A 234 14.31 -1.74 17.99
N HIS A 235 14.39 -0.41 17.83
CA HIS A 235 13.50 0.53 18.52
C HIS A 235 12.33 0.95 17.64
N MET A 236 11.10 0.80 18.12
CA MET A 236 9.92 1.29 17.39
C MET A 236 9.71 2.80 17.55
N MET A 237 10.19 3.39 18.64
CA MET A 237 9.96 4.79 18.98
C MET A 237 11.24 5.61 18.86
N LEU A 238 11.34 6.36 17.75
CA LEU A 238 12.39 7.37 17.62
C LEU A 238 12.12 8.54 18.57
N LYS A 239 13.16 8.98 19.29
CA LYS A 239 13.08 10.17 20.13
C LYS A 239 13.19 11.41 19.26
N LYS A 240 12.61 12.52 19.72
CA LYS A 240 12.76 13.82 19.04
C LYS A 240 14.27 14.14 18.93
N PRO A 241 14.79 14.49 17.74
CA PRO A 241 16.20 14.81 17.56
C PRO A 241 16.63 15.97 18.46
N ALA A 242 17.80 15.84 19.08
CA ALA A 242 18.48 16.97 19.72
C ALA A 242 19.04 17.93 18.66
N ILE A 243 19.41 19.15 19.06
CA ILE A 243 19.91 20.20 18.15
C ILE A 243 21.10 19.73 17.31
N ASN A 244 21.96 18.88 17.88
CA ASN A 244 23.17 18.36 17.22
C ASN A 244 23.03 16.88 16.79
N ALA A 245 21.81 16.39 16.60
CA ALA A 245 21.60 15.03 16.13
C ALA A 245 22.20 14.84 14.73
N PRO A 246 22.79 13.67 14.42
CA PRO A 246 23.28 13.37 13.08
C PRO A 246 22.16 13.51 12.04
N GLN A 247 22.48 14.03 10.86
CA GLN A 247 21.50 14.25 9.79
C GLN A 247 20.76 12.96 9.39
N ASP A 248 21.45 11.82 9.43
CA ASP A 248 20.84 10.51 9.20
C ASP A 248 19.69 10.21 10.19
N TYR A 249 19.89 10.50 11.47
CA TYR A 249 18.87 10.34 12.50
C TYR A 249 17.69 11.31 12.30
N VAL A 250 17.99 12.56 11.91
CA VAL A 250 16.96 13.56 11.58
C VAL A 250 16.11 13.08 10.40
N ASN A 251 16.73 12.54 9.35
CA ASN A 251 16.02 11.99 8.19
C ASN A 251 15.13 10.79 8.58
N LYS A 252 15.58 9.90 9.48
CA LYS A 252 14.73 8.82 10.03
C LYS A 252 13.53 9.39 10.77
N TYR A 253 13.73 10.41 11.60
CA TYR A 253 12.67 11.04 12.38
C TYR A 253 11.65 11.80 11.50
N LEU A 254 12.10 12.42 10.40
CA LEU A 254 11.20 13.07 9.43
C LEU A 254 10.22 12.07 8.80
N ILE A 255 10.64 10.82 8.61
CA ILE A 255 9.79 9.73 8.08
C ILE A 255 8.92 9.14 9.20
N LEU A 256 9.52 8.81 10.34
CA LEU A 256 8.84 8.17 11.48
C LEU A 256 9.07 8.98 12.76
N PRO A 257 8.25 10.01 13.05
CA PRO A 257 8.46 10.95 14.17
C PRO A 257 8.10 10.36 15.54
N GLY A 258 8.46 9.10 15.78
CA GLY A 258 8.25 8.37 17.03
C GLY A 258 6.81 8.42 17.51
N PHE A 259 6.62 8.70 18.80
CA PHE A 259 5.28 8.80 19.40
C PHE A 259 4.37 9.83 18.69
N GLY A 260 4.95 10.88 18.09
CA GLY A 260 4.22 11.93 17.40
C GLY A 260 3.35 11.40 16.25
N MET A 261 3.79 10.36 15.53
CA MET A 261 2.99 9.81 14.43
C MET A 261 1.69 9.13 14.92
N TYR A 262 1.73 8.50 16.10
CA TYR A 262 0.59 7.74 16.65
C TYR A 262 -0.55 8.65 17.09
N ILE A 263 -0.24 9.84 17.63
CA ILE A 263 -1.25 10.82 18.02
C ILE A 263 -1.70 11.70 16.85
N ALA A 264 -0.96 11.69 15.74
CA ALA A 264 -1.22 12.48 14.55
C ALA A 264 -1.66 11.59 13.38
N GLY A 265 -0.86 11.52 12.32
CA GLY A 265 -1.24 10.98 11.02
C GLY A 265 -1.35 9.46 10.90
N GLN A 266 -0.77 8.65 11.79
CA GLN A 266 -0.65 7.21 11.56
C GLN A 266 -2.01 6.50 11.44
N TRP A 267 -2.94 6.82 12.33
CA TRP A 267 -4.30 6.25 12.28
C TRP A 267 -5.07 6.75 11.06
N ILE A 268 -4.88 8.00 10.67
CA ILE A 268 -5.53 8.59 9.50
C ILE A 268 -5.08 7.85 8.24
N SER A 269 -3.77 7.63 8.09
CA SER A 269 -3.21 6.89 6.95
C SER A 269 -3.77 5.46 6.89
N ASN A 270 -3.69 4.73 8.00
CA ASN A 270 -4.15 3.33 8.05
C ASN A 270 -5.67 3.20 7.86
N LEU A 271 -6.49 4.01 8.55
CA LEU A 271 -7.95 3.91 8.42
C LEU A 271 -8.43 4.36 7.04
N ASN A 272 -7.76 5.34 6.42
CA ASN A 272 -8.02 5.70 5.03
C ASN A 272 -7.71 4.51 4.10
N TYR A 273 -6.51 3.94 4.22
CA TYR A 273 -6.06 2.86 3.35
C TYR A 273 -6.92 1.59 3.49
N TRP A 274 -7.23 1.14 4.70
CA TRP A 274 -7.97 -0.11 4.92
C TRP A 274 -9.50 0.06 4.86
N GLY A 275 -10.00 1.23 5.24
CA GLY A 275 -11.43 1.49 5.41
C GLY A 275 -12.09 2.25 4.27
N CYS A 276 -11.33 3.01 3.47
CA CYS A 276 -11.87 3.93 2.46
C CYS A 276 -11.30 3.71 1.05
N ASN A 277 -10.31 2.84 0.90
CA ASN A 277 -9.70 2.57 -0.40
C ASN A 277 -10.55 1.61 -1.24
N GLN A 278 -10.89 2.03 -2.46
CA GLN A 278 -11.66 1.24 -3.41
C GLN A 278 -11.06 -0.16 -3.65
N TYR A 279 -9.75 -0.27 -3.81
CA TYR A 279 -9.09 -1.52 -4.18
C TYR A 279 -9.09 -2.56 -3.03
N ILE A 280 -9.02 -2.10 -1.79
CA ILE A 280 -8.91 -2.95 -0.61
C ILE A 280 -10.29 -3.28 -0.02
N THR A 281 -11.06 -2.25 0.35
CA THR A 281 -12.33 -2.41 1.06
C THR A 281 -13.36 -3.16 0.22
N GLN A 282 -13.33 -3.01 -1.11
CA GLN A 282 -14.28 -3.66 -2.02
C GLN A 282 -14.29 -5.19 -1.92
N ARG A 283 -13.15 -5.82 -1.57
CA ARG A 283 -13.05 -7.29 -1.46
C ARG A 283 -13.94 -7.89 -0.38
N ALA A 284 -14.34 -7.10 0.61
CA ALA A 284 -15.23 -7.53 1.69
C ALA A 284 -16.71 -7.16 1.46
N LEU A 285 -17.02 -6.23 0.55
CA LEU A 285 -18.38 -5.68 0.36
C LEU A 285 -19.37 -6.66 -0.28
N GLY A 286 -18.88 -7.70 -0.95
CA GLY A 286 -19.71 -8.71 -1.62
C GLY A 286 -20.20 -9.85 -0.71
N ALA A 287 -19.77 -9.89 0.56
CA ALA A 287 -20.09 -10.96 1.49
C ALA A 287 -21.13 -10.52 2.54
N ASP A 288 -21.70 -11.49 3.28
CA ASP A 288 -22.48 -11.15 4.48
C ASP A 288 -21.57 -10.52 5.55
N LEU A 289 -22.17 -9.75 6.46
CA LEU A 289 -21.42 -8.97 7.45
C LEU A 289 -20.53 -9.84 8.34
N GLN A 290 -20.96 -11.05 8.70
CA GLN A 290 -20.14 -11.91 9.57
C GLN A 290 -18.93 -12.44 8.80
N THR A 291 -19.13 -12.92 7.58
CA THR A 291 -18.05 -13.41 6.72
C THR A 291 -17.04 -12.31 6.40
N ALA A 292 -17.53 -11.11 6.06
CA ALA A 292 -16.70 -9.94 5.83
C ALA A 292 -15.86 -9.58 7.07
N ARG A 293 -16.50 -9.50 8.26
CA ARG A 293 -15.81 -9.24 9.54
C ARG A 293 -14.73 -10.25 9.85
N THR A 294 -15.06 -11.54 9.80
CA THR A 294 -14.11 -12.60 10.08
C THR A 294 -12.95 -12.57 9.08
N GLY A 295 -13.22 -12.28 7.80
CA GLY A 295 -12.16 -12.12 6.80
C GLY A 295 -11.23 -10.92 7.05
N ILE A 296 -11.78 -9.77 7.43
CA ILE A 296 -10.99 -8.57 7.77
C ILE A 296 -10.16 -8.79 9.03
N LEU A 297 -10.71 -9.41 10.06
CA LEU A 297 -9.98 -9.76 11.28
C LEU A 297 -8.88 -10.80 10.99
N PHE A 298 -9.16 -11.80 10.14
CA PHE A 298 -8.14 -12.74 9.69
C PHE A 298 -7.01 -12.05 8.92
N ALA A 299 -7.33 -11.08 8.05
CA ALA A 299 -6.30 -10.22 7.44
C ALA A 299 -5.49 -9.47 8.51
N GLY A 300 -6.14 -8.91 9.54
CA GLY A 300 -5.46 -8.26 10.66
C GLY A 300 -4.44 -9.17 11.35
N LEU A 301 -4.78 -10.44 11.56
CA LEU A 301 -3.86 -11.44 12.12
C LEU A 301 -2.66 -11.71 11.19
N LEU A 302 -2.91 -11.94 9.90
CA LEU A 302 -1.85 -12.14 8.91
C LEU A 302 -0.91 -10.93 8.80
N LYS A 303 -1.45 -9.73 8.99
CA LYS A 303 -0.69 -8.48 8.92
C LYS A 303 0.36 -8.36 10.03
N ILE A 304 0.18 -9.03 11.17
CA ILE A 304 1.21 -9.08 12.23
C ILE A 304 2.48 -9.79 11.72
N LEU A 305 2.34 -10.79 10.84
CA LEU A 305 3.46 -11.55 10.28
C LEU A 305 4.21 -10.78 9.18
N MET A 306 3.56 -9.79 8.54
CA MET A 306 4.09 -9.11 7.37
C MET A 306 5.50 -8.52 7.56
N PRO A 307 5.84 -7.81 8.66
CA PRO A 307 7.19 -7.28 8.84
C PRO A 307 8.30 -8.32 8.83
N VAL A 308 8.03 -9.57 9.21
CA VAL A 308 9.00 -10.67 9.10
C VAL A 308 9.36 -10.94 7.64
N ILE A 309 8.41 -10.76 6.72
CA ILE A 309 8.55 -11.05 5.30
C ILE A 309 9.16 -9.87 4.54
N VAL A 310 8.72 -8.64 4.85
CA VAL A 310 9.01 -7.46 4.01
C VAL A 310 9.90 -6.40 4.66
N MET A 311 10.17 -6.47 5.97
CA MET A 311 11.02 -5.50 6.68
C MET A 311 12.31 -6.13 7.17
N LEU A 312 12.24 -7.32 7.78
CA LEU A 312 13.39 -8.00 8.38
C LEU A 312 14.54 -8.27 7.39
N PRO A 313 14.29 -8.63 6.12
CA PRO A 313 15.36 -8.69 5.11
C PRO A 313 16.14 -7.38 4.94
N GLY A 314 15.49 -6.23 5.14
CA GLY A 314 16.13 -4.92 5.14
C GLY A 314 17.14 -4.74 6.27
N ILE A 315 16.79 -5.14 7.49
CA ILE A 315 17.73 -5.09 8.64
C ILE A 315 18.91 -6.05 8.40
N VAL A 316 18.64 -7.23 7.84
CA VAL A 316 19.71 -8.15 7.43
C VAL A 316 20.65 -7.49 6.43
N ALA A 317 20.10 -6.84 5.40
CA ALA A 317 20.88 -6.11 4.41
C ALA A 317 21.74 -5.01 5.05
N TYR A 318 21.20 -4.30 6.04
CA TYR A 318 21.93 -3.27 6.77
C TYR A 318 23.15 -3.84 7.49
N VAL A 319 22.96 -4.89 8.29
CA VAL A 319 24.06 -5.52 9.05
C VAL A 319 25.10 -6.11 8.09
N LEU A 320 24.69 -6.81 7.03
CA LEU A 320 25.64 -7.35 6.07
C LEU A 320 26.40 -6.24 5.32
N TYR A 321 25.74 -5.13 4.98
CA TYR A 321 26.35 -3.99 4.30
C TYR A 321 27.40 -3.29 5.18
N GLN A 322 27.05 -2.99 6.44
CA GLN A 322 27.95 -2.32 7.39
C GLN A 322 29.24 -3.13 7.65
N HIS A 323 29.19 -4.45 7.53
CA HIS A 323 30.34 -5.34 7.71
C HIS A 323 31.01 -5.77 6.38
N GLY A 324 30.69 -5.12 5.25
CA GLY A 324 31.32 -5.40 3.96
C GLY A 324 30.96 -6.76 3.36
N HIS A 325 29.89 -7.40 3.83
CA HIS A 325 29.39 -8.69 3.35
C HIS A 325 28.32 -8.56 2.25
N LEU A 326 27.99 -7.33 1.84
CA LEU A 326 26.98 -7.03 0.81
C LEU A 326 27.50 -6.07 -0.28
N PRO A 327 28.61 -6.38 -0.98
CA PRO A 327 29.23 -5.48 -1.96
C PRO A 327 28.33 -5.14 -3.16
N GLN A 328 27.30 -5.94 -3.43
CA GLN A 328 26.33 -5.72 -4.49
C GLN A 328 25.38 -4.54 -4.25
N LEU A 329 25.31 -4.02 -3.02
CA LEU A 329 24.53 -2.83 -2.70
C LEU A 329 25.42 -1.57 -2.91
N GLU A 330 25.72 -1.26 -4.16
CA GLU A 330 26.56 -0.11 -4.50
C GLU A 330 25.93 1.21 -4.00
N GLY A 331 26.72 2.01 -3.30
CA GLY A 331 26.28 3.30 -2.73
C GLY A 331 25.34 3.19 -1.52
N GLY A 332 24.98 1.98 -1.06
CA GLY A 332 24.15 1.80 0.14
C GLY A 332 22.71 2.32 -0.01
N HIS A 333 22.20 2.44 -1.24
CA HIS A 333 20.85 2.99 -1.47
C HIS A 333 19.77 2.03 -0.94
N LYS A 334 18.92 2.52 -0.04
CA LYS A 334 18.00 1.66 0.73
C LYS A 334 17.05 0.82 -0.15
N ASP A 335 16.52 1.36 -1.24
CA ASP A 335 15.59 0.62 -2.12
C ASP A 335 16.26 -0.55 -2.87
N GLY A 336 17.60 -0.60 -2.91
CA GLY A 336 18.35 -1.76 -3.45
C GLY A 336 18.53 -2.91 -2.45
N ALA A 337 18.24 -2.69 -1.16
CA ALA A 337 18.56 -3.62 -0.07
C ALA A 337 17.91 -5.00 -0.27
N TYR A 338 16.62 -5.04 -0.65
CA TYR A 338 15.91 -6.30 -0.85
C TYR A 338 16.51 -7.11 -2.01
N ALA A 339 16.75 -6.45 -3.15
CA ALA A 339 17.36 -7.09 -4.32
C ALA A 339 18.76 -7.64 -4.00
N ALA A 340 19.55 -6.89 -3.24
CA ALA A 340 20.87 -7.31 -2.79
C ALA A 340 20.84 -8.56 -1.89
N ILE A 341 19.81 -8.75 -1.05
CA ILE A 341 19.64 -9.98 -0.27
C ILE A 341 19.29 -11.17 -1.15
N LEU A 342 18.42 -10.97 -2.14
CA LEU A 342 18.02 -12.03 -3.06
C LEU A 342 19.19 -12.59 -3.89
N THR A 343 20.28 -11.83 -4.08
CA THR A 343 21.48 -12.35 -4.76
C THR A 343 22.27 -13.35 -3.92
N LEU A 344 22.02 -13.42 -2.60
CA LEU A 344 22.65 -14.38 -1.69
C LEU A 344 21.97 -15.76 -1.71
N LEU A 345 20.82 -15.86 -2.40
CA LEU A 345 20.08 -17.12 -2.49
C LEU A 345 20.84 -18.15 -3.34
N PRO A 346 20.74 -19.45 -2.99
CA PRO A 346 21.28 -20.53 -3.82
C PRO A 346 20.71 -20.54 -5.24
N ALA A 347 21.47 -21.11 -6.17
CA ALA A 347 21.02 -21.34 -7.54
C ALA A 347 19.68 -22.10 -7.60
N GLY A 348 18.78 -21.66 -8.48
CA GLY A 348 17.40 -22.14 -8.58
C GLY A 348 16.43 -21.32 -7.73
N LEU A 349 16.78 -21.05 -6.46
CA LEU A 349 15.97 -20.19 -5.58
C LEU A 349 16.09 -18.71 -5.96
N LYS A 350 17.27 -18.28 -6.43
CA LYS A 350 17.44 -16.94 -7.03
C LYS A 350 16.52 -16.75 -8.24
N GLY A 351 16.47 -17.72 -9.16
CA GLY A 351 15.54 -17.69 -10.29
C GLY A 351 14.07 -17.68 -9.89
N LEU A 352 13.69 -18.48 -8.88
CA LEU A 352 12.33 -18.47 -8.33
C LEU A 352 11.97 -17.11 -7.71
N ALA A 353 12.89 -16.50 -6.96
CA ALA A 353 12.67 -15.20 -6.33
C ALA A 353 12.48 -14.09 -7.36
N ILE A 354 13.29 -14.08 -8.43
CA ILE A 354 13.12 -13.13 -9.55
C ILE A 354 11.76 -13.33 -10.23
N ALA A 355 11.36 -14.58 -10.46
CA ALA A 355 10.08 -14.89 -11.08
C ALA A 355 8.90 -14.43 -10.22
N ALA A 356 8.93 -14.74 -8.93
CA ALA A 356 7.93 -14.33 -7.95
C ALA A 356 7.84 -12.80 -7.82
N LEU A 357 8.99 -12.12 -7.74
CA LEU A 357 9.06 -10.66 -7.66
C LEU A 357 8.50 -10.01 -8.94
N THR A 358 8.89 -10.51 -10.11
CA THR A 358 8.39 -10.02 -11.40
C THR A 358 6.88 -10.17 -11.50
N ALA A 359 6.34 -11.34 -11.12
CA ALA A 359 4.89 -11.54 -11.08
C ALA A 359 4.21 -10.59 -10.08
N ALA A 360 4.81 -10.38 -8.90
CA ALA A 360 4.30 -9.44 -7.91
C ALA A 360 4.13 -8.02 -8.44
N ILE A 361 5.17 -7.54 -9.13
CA ILE A 361 5.19 -6.23 -9.76
C ILE A 361 4.13 -6.16 -10.85
N VAL A 362 4.10 -7.13 -11.77
CA VAL A 362 3.17 -7.15 -12.91
C VAL A 362 1.71 -7.21 -12.44
N ALA A 363 1.39 -8.03 -11.45
CA ALA A 363 0.03 -8.09 -10.91
C ALA A 363 -0.38 -6.80 -10.17
N SER A 364 0.55 -6.18 -9.44
CA SER A 364 0.30 -4.89 -8.79
C SER A 364 0.02 -3.79 -9.83
N LEU A 365 0.86 -3.72 -10.88
CA LEU A 365 0.64 -2.80 -12.01
C LEU A 365 -0.70 -3.07 -12.69
N ALA A 366 -1.06 -4.34 -12.89
CA ALA A 366 -2.31 -4.71 -13.54
C ALA A 366 -3.54 -4.37 -12.69
N GLY A 367 -3.50 -4.64 -11.38
CA GLY A 367 -4.57 -4.29 -10.44
C GLY A 367 -4.81 -2.78 -10.36
N LYS A 368 -3.74 -1.98 -10.29
CA LYS A 368 -3.82 -0.52 -10.31
C LYS A 368 -4.33 0.01 -11.66
N SER A 369 -3.80 -0.50 -12.77
CA SER A 369 -4.23 -0.11 -14.12
C SER A 369 -5.69 -0.44 -14.38
N ASN A 370 -6.18 -1.59 -13.92
CA ASN A 370 -7.60 -1.94 -13.98
C ASN A 370 -8.47 -0.99 -13.14
N SER A 371 -7.99 -0.58 -11.97
CA SER A 371 -8.70 0.38 -11.12
C SER A 371 -8.80 1.75 -11.79
N ILE A 372 -7.69 2.25 -12.37
CA ILE A 372 -7.66 3.49 -13.17
C ILE A 372 -8.66 3.41 -14.33
N SER A 373 -8.62 2.31 -15.09
CA SER A 373 -9.53 2.03 -16.20
C SER A 373 -11.00 2.06 -15.78
N THR A 374 -11.31 1.41 -14.66
CA THR A 374 -12.68 1.34 -14.12
C THR A 374 -13.19 2.71 -13.70
N ILE A 375 -12.39 3.43 -12.90
CA ILE A 375 -12.76 4.76 -12.38
C ILE A 375 -12.97 5.72 -13.54
N PHE A 376 -12.02 5.81 -14.48
CA PHE A 376 -12.16 6.71 -15.63
C PHE A 376 -13.36 6.33 -16.50
N THR A 377 -13.49 5.05 -16.86
CA THR A 377 -14.53 4.63 -17.80
C THR A 377 -15.94 4.76 -17.22
N LEU A 378 -16.15 4.32 -15.97
CA LEU A 378 -17.48 4.25 -15.37
C LEU A 378 -17.86 5.54 -14.63
N ASP A 379 -16.92 6.19 -13.96
CA ASP A 379 -17.22 7.38 -13.16
C ASP A 379 -17.01 8.70 -13.89
N VAL A 380 -16.17 8.72 -14.92
CA VAL A 380 -15.90 9.93 -15.73
C VAL A 380 -16.55 9.81 -17.11
N TYR A 381 -16.12 8.84 -17.92
CA TYR A 381 -16.52 8.74 -19.32
C TYR A 381 -18.02 8.45 -19.50
N LYS A 382 -18.53 7.36 -18.92
CA LYS A 382 -19.95 6.97 -19.04
C LYS A 382 -20.92 7.96 -18.40
N LYS A 383 -20.48 8.76 -17.42
CA LYS A 383 -21.37 9.69 -16.73
C LYS A 383 -21.35 11.11 -17.30
N TYR A 384 -20.19 11.57 -17.78
CA TYR A 384 -19.99 12.98 -18.11
C TYR A 384 -19.51 13.24 -19.54
N ILE A 385 -18.88 12.26 -20.20
CA ILE A 385 -18.35 12.43 -21.57
C ILE A 385 -19.31 11.84 -22.60
N ASN A 386 -19.69 10.56 -22.43
CA ASN A 386 -20.63 9.87 -23.30
C ASN A 386 -21.62 9.03 -22.49
N THR A 387 -22.75 9.66 -22.16
CA THR A 387 -23.82 9.05 -21.35
C THR A 387 -24.53 7.90 -22.05
N GLN A 388 -24.48 7.84 -23.38
CA GLN A 388 -25.11 6.82 -24.19
C GLN A 388 -24.15 5.69 -24.62
N ALA A 389 -22.91 5.69 -24.10
CA ALA A 389 -21.91 4.69 -24.49
C ALA A 389 -22.39 3.25 -24.25
N ASP A 390 -22.30 2.40 -25.28
CA ASP A 390 -22.66 0.99 -25.17
C ASP A 390 -21.59 0.15 -24.48
N GLU A 391 -21.86 -1.13 -24.19
CA GLU A 391 -20.89 -1.98 -23.49
C GLU A 391 -19.57 -2.15 -24.25
N LYS A 392 -19.61 -2.19 -25.60
CA LYS A 392 -18.41 -2.38 -26.43
C LYS A 392 -17.51 -1.15 -26.37
N GLN A 393 -18.10 0.03 -26.45
CA GLN A 393 -17.42 1.31 -26.31
C GLN A 393 -16.78 1.44 -24.92
N LEU A 394 -17.50 1.06 -23.85
CA LEU A 394 -16.93 1.10 -22.50
C LEU A 394 -15.72 0.17 -22.34
N VAL A 395 -15.78 -1.05 -22.88
CA VAL A 395 -14.62 -1.96 -22.85
C VAL A 395 -13.45 -1.38 -23.64
N TRP A 396 -13.69 -0.79 -24.82
CA TRP A 396 -12.64 -0.16 -25.62
C TRP A 396 -11.98 1.04 -24.94
N ILE A 397 -12.78 1.95 -24.38
CA ILE A 397 -12.28 3.09 -23.61
C ILE A 397 -11.51 2.62 -22.37
N GLY A 398 -11.99 1.57 -21.70
CA GLY A 398 -11.27 0.95 -20.60
C GLY A 398 -9.89 0.46 -21.00
N ARG A 399 -9.77 -0.23 -22.14
CA ARG A 399 -8.49 -0.71 -22.69
C ARG A 399 -7.56 0.44 -23.09
N LEU A 400 -8.09 1.47 -23.74
CA LEU A 400 -7.31 2.66 -24.10
C LEU A 400 -6.76 3.36 -22.86
N THR A 401 -7.58 3.49 -21.82
CA THR A 401 -7.18 4.12 -20.55
C THR A 401 -6.00 3.39 -19.91
N ILE A 402 -5.98 2.05 -19.96
CA ILE A 402 -4.85 1.24 -19.45
C ILE A 402 -3.55 1.59 -20.18
N ILE A 403 -3.60 1.62 -21.51
CA ILE A 403 -2.43 1.91 -22.34
C ILE A 403 -1.91 3.32 -22.04
N VAL A 404 -2.81 4.31 -22.03
CA VAL A 404 -2.45 5.71 -21.75
C VAL A 404 -1.85 5.86 -20.35
N ALA A 405 -2.46 5.24 -19.32
CA ALA A 405 -1.95 5.31 -17.96
C ALA A 405 -0.54 4.71 -17.83
N ILE A 406 -0.27 3.58 -18.47
CA ILE A 406 1.06 2.94 -18.43
C ILE A 406 2.08 3.76 -19.22
N VAL A 407 1.72 4.34 -20.36
CA VAL A 407 2.61 5.25 -21.12
C VAL A 407 2.97 6.48 -20.29
N ILE A 408 2.01 7.10 -19.60
CA ILE A 408 2.26 8.18 -18.65
C ILE A 408 3.18 7.70 -17.52
N GLY A 409 2.92 6.52 -16.97
CA GLY A 409 3.76 5.91 -15.94
C GLY A 409 5.22 5.76 -16.38
N VAL A 410 5.46 5.20 -17.58
CA VAL A 410 6.80 5.07 -18.17
C VAL A 410 7.44 6.45 -18.36
N PHE A 411 6.71 7.43 -18.89
CA PHE A 411 7.24 8.78 -19.12
C PHE A 411 7.75 9.44 -17.82
N PHE A 412 6.96 9.40 -16.75
CA PHE A 412 7.36 10.01 -15.47
C PHE A 412 8.42 9.22 -14.71
N THR A 413 8.54 7.91 -14.96
CA THR A 413 9.53 7.05 -14.28
C THR A 413 10.85 6.94 -15.03
N TRP A 414 10.89 7.24 -16.34
CA TRP A 414 12.06 7.04 -17.19
C TRP A 414 13.34 7.64 -16.62
N ASN A 415 13.28 8.91 -16.19
CA ASN A 415 14.39 9.61 -15.55
C ASN A 415 14.08 9.97 -14.09
N ASP A 416 13.19 9.22 -13.44
CA ASP A 416 12.70 9.52 -12.10
C ASP A 416 12.23 10.98 -11.92
N VAL A 417 11.40 11.47 -12.85
CA VAL A 417 10.97 12.89 -12.91
C VAL A 417 10.25 13.35 -11.64
N LEU A 418 9.67 12.40 -10.90
CA LEU A 418 8.91 12.66 -9.67
C LEU A 418 9.77 12.54 -8.40
N ASP A 419 11.06 12.25 -8.51
CA ASP A 419 11.97 12.03 -7.38
C ASP A 419 11.46 10.92 -6.44
N ILE A 420 11.09 9.78 -7.02
CA ILE A 420 10.63 8.58 -6.30
C ILE A 420 11.79 7.97 -5.53
N GLY A 421 12.99 7.94 -6.12
CA GLY A 421 14.20 7.41 -5.51
C GLY A 421 14.76 8.27 -4.40
N GLY A 422 14.59 9.60 -4.43
CA GLY A 422 15.26 10.54 -3.53
C GLY A 422 15.07 10.24 -2.04
N ALA A 423 13.81 10.20 -1.58
CA ALA A 423 13.48 9.77 -0.21
C ALA A 423 13.20 8.26 -0.09
N GLY A 424 13.29 7.52 -1.19
CA GLY A 424 12.90 6.13 -1.37
C GLY A 424 11.41 5.93 -1.64
N GLY A 425 11.11 4.95 -2.49
CA GLY A 425 9.78 4.83 -3.11
C GLY A 425 8.64 4.56 -2.12
N TYR A 426 8.88 3.87 -1.00
CA TYR A 426 7.83 3.68 0.02
C TYR A 426 7.48 4.99 0.72
N THR A 427 8.50 5.75 1.13
CA THR A 427 8.31 7.07 1.73
C THR A 427 7.62 8.03 0.75
N PHE A 428 8.01 8.01 -0.53
CA PHE A 428 7.34 8.76 -1.60
C PHE A 428 5.83 8.43 -1.64
N VAL A 429 5.47 7.15 -1.75
CA VAL A 429 4.07 6.71 -1.82
C VAL A 429 3.28 7.17 -0.59
N GLN A 430 3.85 7.02 0.61
CA GLN A 430 3.18 7.39 1.86
C GLN A 430 3.01 8.91 2.00
N LYS A 431 4.05 9.68 1.69
CA LYS A 431 4.01 11.15 1.76
C LYS A 431 2.99 11.73 0.78
N TYR A 432 3.02 11.33 -0.49
CA TYR A 432 2.11 11.89 -1.50
C TYR A 432 0.68 11.37 -1.38
N SER A 433 0.47 10.13 -0.92
CA SER A 433 -0.87 9.65 -0.55
C SER A 433 -1.46 10.46 0.62
N SER A 434 -0.61 10.97 1.51
CA SER A 434 -1.03 11.80 2.64
C SER A 434 -1.54 13.18 2.25
N PHE A 435 -1.32 13.65 1.01
CA PHE A 435 -1.92 14.91 0.55
C PHE A 435 -3.42 14.82 0.31
N ILE A 436 -3.91 13.62 0.00
CA ILE A 436 -5.32 13.40 -0.34
C ILE A 436 -6.06 12.77 0.85
N SER A 437 -5.36 11.91 1.60
CA SER A 437 -5.93 11.12 2.70
C SER A 437 -6.75 11.91 3.74
N PRO A 438 -6.36 13.13 4.18
CA PRO A 438 -7.16 13.94 5.11
C PRO A 438 -8.58 14.20 4.64
N GLY A 439 -8.70 14.68 3.39
CA GLY A 439 -9.97 15.02 2.76
C GLY A 439 -10.86 13.80 2.59
N VAL A 440 -10.27 12.69 2.11
CA VAL A 440 -10.98 11.42 1.94
C VAL A 440 -11.49 10.92 3.28
N PHE A 441 -10.58 10.72 4.23
CA PHE A 441 -10.93 10.07 5.48
C PHE A 441 -11.94 10.89 6.28
N ALA A 442 -11.80 12.22 6.33
CA ALA A 442 -12.75 13.10 6.99
C ALA A 442 -14.15 13.01 6.35
N THR A 443 -14.21 12.97 5.01
CA THR A 443 -15.47 12.82 4.27
C THR A 443 -16.13 11.47 4.55
N PHE A 444 -15.37 10.38 4.59
CA PHE A 444 -15.92 9.06 4.90
C PHE A 444 -16.38 8.97 6.35
N ILE A 445 -15.54 9.34 7.32
CA ILE A 445 -15.84 9.16 8.76
C ILE A 445 -17.02 10.04 9.20
N LEU A 446 -17.04 11.32 8.80
CA LEU A 446 -18.15 12.22 9.10
C LEU A 446 -19.40 11.83 8.29
N GLY A 447 -19.24 11.27 7.11
CA GLY A 447 -20.34 10.73 6.31
C GLY A 447 -21.02 9.52 6.98
N MET A 448 -20.24 8.62 7.54
CA MET A 448 -20.74 7.44 8.23
C MET A 448 -21.40 7.79 9.57
N PHE A 449 -20.71 8.56 10.40
CA PHE A 449 -21.04 8.67 11.83
C PHE A 449 -21.69 9.98 12.23
N TRP A 450 -21.63 11.03 11.39
CA TRP A 450 -22.24 12.31 11.70
C TRP A 450 -23.37 12.68 10.74
N LYS A 451 -24.59 12.64 11.26
CA LYS A 451 -25.82 12.86 10.48
C LYS A 451 -25.93 14.26 9.87
N ARG A 452 -25.19 15.26 10.41
CA ARG A 452 -25.21 16.65 9.91
C ARG A 452 -24.40 16.86 8.65
N THR A 453 -23.42 16.00 8.36
CA THR A 453 -22.46 16.25 7.28
C THR A 453 -23.18 16.44 5.95
N SER A 454 -22.99 17.60 5.34
CA SER A 454 -23.64 17.96 4.07
C SER A 454 -22.73 17.67 2.87
N GLY A 455 -23.29 17.65 1.67
CA GLY A 455 -22.49 17.52 0.44
C GLY A 455 -21.54 18.71 0.23
N ALA A 456 -21.97 19.93 0.58
CA ALA A 456 -21.10 21.11 0.52
C ALA A 456 -19.92 21.00 1.48
N ALA A 457 -20.16 20.51 2.71
CA ALA A 457 -19.09 20.23 3.66
C ALA A 457 -18.11 19.18 3.12
N ALA A 458 -18.60 18.10 2.49
CA ALA A 458 -17.73 17.10 1.88
C ALA A 458 -16.83 17.66 0.76
N ILE A 459 -17.38 18.48 -0.15
CA ILE A 459 -16.60 19.13 -1.21
C ILE A 459 -15.53 20.05 -0.58
N ALA A 460 -15.94 20.91 0.35
CA ALA A 460 -15.03 21.80 1.06
C ALA A 460 -13.96 21.01 1.83
N GLY A 461 -14.31 19.87 2.43
CA GLY A 461 -13.39 19.00 3.15
C GLY A 461 -12.33 18.39 2.23
N ILE A 462 -12.70 17.88 1.05
CA ILE A 462 -11.73 17.32 0.10
C ILE A 462 -10.74 18.40 -0.37
N ILE A 463 -11.25 19.58 -0.75
CA ILE A 463 -10.42 20.70 -1.21
C ILE A 463 -9.53 21.22 -0.08
N THR A 464 -10.10 21.44 1.11
CA THR A 464 -9.36 21.92 2.29
C THR A 464 -8.33 20.90 2.73
N GLY A 465 -8.61 19.59 2.67
CA GLY A 465 -7.64 18.57 3.03
C GLY A 465 -6.42 18.57 2.14
N PHE A 466 -6.62 18.75 0.83
CA PHE A 466 -5.51 18.93 -0.11
C PHE A 466 -4.75 20.24 0.13
N ALA A 467 -5.48 21.36 0.27
CA ALA A 467 -4.88 22.67 0.49
C ALA A 467 -4.12 22.76 1.83
N ALA A 468 -4.67 22.20 2.90
CA ALA A 468 -4.02 22.11 4.21
C ALA A 468 -2.77 21.23 4.13
N SER A 469 -2.82 20.12 3.40
CA SER A 469 -1.65 19.27 3.19
C SER A 469 -0.54 20.02 2.45
N LEU A 470 -0.86 20.77 1.39
CA LEU A 470 0.10 21.66 0.71
C LEU A 470 0.64 22.72 1.67
N PHE A 471 -0.24 23.34 2.45
CA PHE A 471 0.14 24.37 3.40
C PHE A 471 1.14 23.84 4.43
N PHE A 472 0.81 22.76 5.16
CA PHE A 472 1.69 22.21 6.19
C PHE A 472 2.99 21.65 5.60
N ASN A 473 2.96 21.00 4.44
CA ASN A 473 4.18 20.41 3.87
C ASN A 473 5.10 21.44 3.18
N GLN A 474 4.59 22.54 2.62
CA GLN A 474 5.39 23.42 1.75
C GLN A 474 5.46 24.89 2.18
N ILE A 475 4.49 25.37 2.97
CA ILE A 475 4.29 26.79 3.25
C ILE A 475 4.43 27.10 4.73
N ALA A 476 3.91 26.27 5.63
CA ALA A 476 3.78 26.55 7.06
C ALA A 476 5.11 26.96 7.70
N VAL A 477 6.20 26.24 7.40
CA VAL A 477 7.53 26.56 7.94
C VAL A 477 8.02 27.94 7.49
N LYS A 478 7.74 28.34 6.24
CA LYS A 478 8.13 29.65 5.72
C LYS A 478 7.35 30.79 6.38
N VAL A 479 6.11 30.52 6.81
CA VAL A 479 5.21 31.53 7.40
C VAL A 479 5.38 31.63 8.91
N PHE A 480 5.48 30.50 9.61
CA PHE A 480 5.49 30.44 11.07
C PHE A 480 6.84 30.07 11.69
N GLY A 481 7.84 29.78 10.85
CA GLY A 481 9.16 29.33 11.31
C GLY A 481 9.22 27.82 11.57
N PRO A 482 10.41 27.32 11.95
CA PRO A 482 10.69 25.90 12.10
C PRO A 482 10.17 25.29 13.41
N GLU A 483 9.98 26.07 14.47
CA GLU A 483 9.50 25.57 15.76
C GLU A 483 8.25 26.36 16.19
N THR A 484 7.15 25.65 16.43
CA THR A 484 5.88 26.22 16.88
C THR A 484 5.25 25.32 17.94
N MET A 485 4.15 25.75 18.57
CA MET A 485 3.35 24.86 19.42
C MET A 485 2.68 23.71 18.64
N LEU A 486 2.52 23.85 17.32
CA LEU A 486 1.85 22.88 16.49
C LEU A 486 2.82 21.80 15.98
N TYR A 487 4.05 22.19 15.67
CA TYR A 487 5.03 21.31 15.04
C TYR A 487 6.47 21.74 15.31
N SER A 488 7.35 20.77 15.09
CA SER A 488 8.80 20.97 14.94
C SER A 488 9.22 20.53 13.55
N ALA A 489 9.91 21.41 12.83
CA ALA A 489 10.47 21.16 11.52
C ALA A 489 11.98 20.96 11.61
N PHE A 490 12.52 20.11 10.73
CA PHE A 490 13.93 19.76 10.72
C PHE A 490 14.47 19.84 9.30
N HIS A 491 15.77 20.12 9.14
CA HIS A 491 16.39 20.07 7.82
C HIS A 491 16.34 18.64 7.27
N ASN A 492 15.89 18.51 6.02
CA ASN A 492 16.03 17.28 5.26
C ASN A 492 17.43 17.21 4.60
N ALA A 493 17.69 16.13 3.85
CA ALA A 493 18.98 15.93 3.17
C ALA A 493 19.36 17.06 2.20
N SER A 494 18.39 17.82 1.67
CA SER A 494 18.61 18.96 0.78
C SER A 494 18.77 20.29 1.53
N GLY A 495 18.84 20.27 2.87
CA GLY A 495 18.98 21.47 3.70
C GLY A 495 17.68 22.28 3.82
N VAL A 496 16.54 21.77 3.37
CA VAL A 496 15.25 22.45 3.49
C VAL A 496 14.54 22.01 4.76
N TYR A 497 14.00 22.95 5.53
CA TYR A 497 13.19 22.60 6.70
C TYR A 497 11.88 21.92 6.27
N GLU A 498 11.60 20.78 6.89
CA GLU A 498 10.44 19.95 6.65
C GLU A 498 9.77 19.56 7.96
N ILE A 499 8.44 19.62 8.00
CA ILE A 499 7.64 19.06 9.09
C ILE A 499 7.49 17.56 8.82
N PRO A 500 7.74 16.67 9.79
CA PRO A 500 7.52 15.24 9.61
C PRO A 500 6.12 14.96 9.06
N PHE A 501 6.01 14.21 7.97
CA PHE A 501 4.78 14.21 7.16
C PHE A 501 3.56 13.66 7.92
N PHE A 502 3.74 12.76 8.90
CA PHE A 502 2.64 12.30 9.75
C PHE A 502 2.08 13.40 10.65
N ILE A 503 2.90 14.35 11.07
CA ILE A 503 2.45 15.52 11.84
C ILE A 503 1.66 16.46 10.91
N SER A 504 2.20 16.73 9.72
CA SER A 504 1.48 17.48 8.68
C SER A 504 0.14 16.86 8.31
N LEU A 505 0.09 15.52 8.20
CA LEU A 505 -1.14 14.76 7.92
C LEU A 505 -2.18 14.93 9.05
N GLY A 506 -1.74 14.85 10.31
CA GLY A 506 -2.61 15.05 11.47
C GLY A 506 -3.25 16.43 11.50
N TRP A 507 -2.46 17.48 11.31
CA TRP A 507 -2.98 18.85 11.26
C TRP A 507 -3.88 19.08 10.05
N SER A 508 -3.51 18.56 8.88
CA SER A 508 -4.33 18.66 7.67
C SER A 508 -5.71 18.01 7.87
N PHE A 509 -5.74 16.84 8.52
CA PHE A 509 -7.00 16.17 8.86
C PHE A 509 -7.82 16.96 9.88
N LEU A 510 -7.19 17.49 10.93
CA LEU A 510 -7.90 18.29 11.93
C LEU A 510 -8.52 19.55 11.30
N THR A 511 -7.74 20.30 10.52
CA THR A 511 -8.24 21.48 9.79
C THR A 511 -9.39 21.11 8.86
N THR A 512 -9.28 19.98 8.16
CA THR A 512 -10.36 19.46 7.30
C THR A 512 -11.63 19.20 8.09
N VAL A 513 -11.54 18.45 9.19
CA VAL A 513 -12.67 18.13 10.06
C VAL A 513 -13.31 19.40 10.61
N LEU A 514 -12.51 20.37 11.06
CA LEU A 514 -13.02 21.64 11.58
C LEU A 514 -13.82 22.42 10.52
N VAL A 515 -13.31 22.52 9.29
CA VAL A 515 -14.03 23.18 8.18
C VAL A 515 -15.31 22.42 7.83
N MET A 516 -15.26 21.10 7.73
CA MET A 516 -16.44 20.27 7.48
C MET A 516 -17.50 20.43 8.57
N VAL A 517 -17.06 20.49 9.83
CA VAL A 517 -17.94 20.69 10.99
C VAL A 517 -18.57 22.07 10.93
N ALA A 518 -17.79 23.14 10.75
CA ALA A 518 -18.29 24.51 10.66
C ALA A 518 -19.38 24.66 9.59
N ILE A 519 -19.13 24.16 8.38
CA ILE A 519 -20.10 24.21 7.28
C ILE A 519 -21.35 23.38 7.58
N SER A 520 -21.19 22.20 8.20
CA SER A 520 -22.32 21.32 8.52
C SER A 520 -23.17 21.84 9.68
N LEU A 521 -22.61 22.64 10.61
CA LEU A 521 -23.34 23.26 11.70
C LEU A 521 -24.31 24.34 11.21
N ALA A 522 -23.97 25.02 10.10
CA ALA A 522 -24.87 25.95 9.40
C ALA A 522 -26.00 25.23 8.64
N GLY A 523 -25.84 23.92 8.40
CA GLY A 523 -26.83 23.07 7.75
C GLY A 523 -27.83 22.41 8.72
N PRO A 524 -28.77 21.60 8.18
CA PRO A 524 -29.78 20.91 8.98
C PRO A 524 -29.15 19.95 10.00
N LYS A 525 -29.85 19.71 11.12
CA LYS A 525 -29.42 18.77 12.17
C LYS A 525 -29.33 17.32 11.69
N VAL A 526 -30.07 16.96 10.65
CA VAL A 526 -30.00 15.65 9.99
C VAL A 526 -30.05 15.90 8.49
N SER A 527 -29.01 15.46 7.78
CA SER A 527 -28.97 15.48 6.32
C SER A 527 -29.99 14.47 5.78
N ALA A 528 -30.70 14.83 4.71
CA ALA A 528 -31.68 13.95 4.07
C ALA A 528 -31.09 12.61 3.57
N LYS A 529 -29.78 12.57 3.34
CA LYS A 529 -29.03 11.38 2.89
C LYS A 529 -28.18 10.76 3.99
N ALA A 530 -28.39 11.13 5.26
CA ALA A 530 -27.68 10.53 6.37
C ALA A 530 -28.05 9.04 6.51
N PHE A 531 -27.06 8.19 6.75
CA PHE A 531 -27.32 6.80 7.03
C PHE A 531 -27.98 6.63 8.39
N ALA A 532 -28.95 5.72 8.47
CA ALA A 532 -29.48 5.25 9.73
C ALA A 532 -28.45 4.32 10.37
N LEU A 533 -28.02 4.66 11.59
CA LEU A 533 -27.14 3.83 12.40
C LEU A 533 -28.00 3.10 13.43
N ASP A 534 -27.90 1.78 13.43
CA ASP A 534 -28.53 0.90 14.40
C ASP A 534 -27.43 0.28 15.27
N TYR A 535 -27.57 0.37 16.59
CA TYR A 535 -26.60 -0.19 17.54
C TYR A 535 -26.38 -1.70 17.32
N GLU A 536 -27.43 -2.43 16.94
CA GLU A 536 -27.35 -3.88 16.66
C GLU A 536 -26.35 -4.21 15.55
N MET A 537 -26.11 -3.28 14.62
CA MET A 537 -25.18 -3.49 13.53
C MET A 537 -23.73 -3.62 13.99
N PHE A 538 -23.38 -3.12 15.18
CA PHE A 538 -22.03 -3.15 15.74
C PHE A 538 -21.78 -4.34 16.69
N LYS A 539 -22.82 -5.09 17.05
CA LYS A 539 -22.67 -6.27 17.90
C LYS A 539 -21.81 -7.33 17.22
N LEU A 540 -20.94 -7.94 18.02
CA LEU A 540 -19.97 -8.94 17.57
C LEU A 540 -20.35 -10.33 18.09
N LYS A 541 -20.11 -11.35 17.27
CA LYS A 541 -20.12 -12.73 17.74
C LYS A 541 -18.89 -12.98 18.62
N PRO A 542 -18.96 -13.92 19.58
CA PRO A 542 -17.81 -14.27 20.43
C PRO A 542 -16.54 -14.60 19.63
N SER A 543 -16.67 -15.28 18.49
CA SER A 543 -15.53 -15.59 17.61
C SER A 543 -14.82 -14.34 17.06
N SER A 544 -15.56 -13.30 16.71
CA SER A 544 -14.99 -12.03 16.26
C SER A 544 -14.30 -11.27 17.40
N VAL A 545 -14.86 -11.35 18.62
CA VAL A 545 -14.24 -10.76 19.82
C VAL A 545 -12.92 -11.45 20.12
N ILE A 546 -12.89 -12.79 20.11
CA ILE A 546 -11.67 -13.57 20.35
C ILE A 546 -10.58 -13.16 19.36
N LEU A 547 -10.88 -13.12 18.06
CA LEU A 547 -9.90 -12.71 17.04
C LEU A 547 -9.37 -11.29 17.27
N ALA A 548 -10.24 -10.33 17.56
CA ALA A 548 -9.82 -8.95 17.83
C ALA A 548 -8.93 -8.86 19.07
N VAL A 549 -9.30 -9.54 20.15
CA VAL A 549 -8.50 -9.58 21.39
C VAL A 549 -7.15 -10.26 21.15
N THR A 550 -7.10 -11.37 20.41
CA THR A 550 -5.84 -12.04 20.07
C THR A 550 -4.90 -11.11 19.31
N ILE A 551 -5.41 -10.35 18.32
CA ILE A 551 -4.59 -9.37 17.58
C ILE A 551 -4.04 -8.31 18.53
N LEU A 552 -4.88 -7.74 19.41
CA LEU A 552 -4.44 -6.71 20.37
C LEU A 552 -3.41 -7.25 21.37
N LEU A 553 -3.56 -8.49 21.85
CA LEU A 553 -2.59 -9.12 22.77
C LEU A 553 -1.24 -9.34 22.08
N LEU A 554 -1.24 -9.87 20.85
CA LEU A 554 -0.02 -10.06 20.08
C LEU A 554 0.69 -8.73 19.81
N LEU A 555 -0.06 -7.71 19.40
CA LEU A 555 0.48 -6.36 19.23
C LEU A 555 1.05 -5.82 20.55
N SER A 556 0.35 -6.00 21.67
CA SER A 556 0.84 -5.55 22.98
C SER A 556 2.17 -6.19 23.35
N VAL A 557 2.32 -7.51 23.14
CA VAL A 557 3.56 -8.24 23.42
C VAL A 557 4.71 -7.71 22.55
N ILE A 558 4.46 -7.53 21.25
CA ILE A 558 5.44 -6.96 20.32
C ILE A 558 5.85 -5.56 20.76
N TYR A 559 4.86 -4.72 21.12
CA TYR A 559 5.15 -3.35 21.49
C TYR A 559 5.94 -3.26 22.78
N VAL A 560 5.60 -4.07 23.80
CA VAL A 560 6.37 -4.15 25.06
C VAL A 560 7.81 -4.59 24.82
N ARG A 561 8.06 -5.45 23.83
CA ARG A 561 9.41 -5.97 23.54
C ARG A 561 10.32 -4.96 22.85
N PHE A 562 9.79 -4.15 21.93
CA PHE A 562 10.58 -3.30 21.03
C PHE A 562 10.36 -1.79 21.24
N TRP A 563 9.69 -1.39 22.33
CA TRP A 563 9.36 0.00 22.63
C TRP A 563 10.60 0.91 22.69
#